data_AF-A0A2N6U014-F1
#
_entry.id   AF-A0A2N6U014-F1
#
_cell.length_a   1.000
_cell.length_b   1.000
_cell.length_c   1.000
_cell.angle_alpha   90.00
_cell.angle_beta   90.00
_cell.angle_gamma   90.00
#
_symmetry.space_group_name_H-M   'P 1'
#
loop_
_entity.id
_entity.type
_entity.pdbx_description
1 polymer ?
#
loop_
_entity_poly.entity_id
_entity_poly.type
_entity_poly.pdbx_seq_one_letter_code
_entity_poly.pdbx_strand_id
1 'polypeptide(L)'
;MIFHEEERSTTVVLTTYAMAHPHARLLIEFGEQESYIGAFDTTYESDNSGELDIEMEDPRYDEFRQVSYGVLEIIQDGPRRFRDVRSTPQKDWLTIDYRDFPTRVVDVDRGVVVYPVDASGQAGESESPASA
;
A
#
# COMPACT_ATOMS: atom_id res chain seq x y z
N MET A 1 -8.14 13.77 -3.55
CA MET A 1 -7.78 14.75 -2.52
C MET A 1 -6.66 14.19 -1.65
N ILE A 2 -6.03 15.01 -0.81
CA ILE A 2 -5.20 14.55 0.33
C ILE A 2 -5.90 15.11 1.56
N PHE A 3 -6.31 14.23 2.45
CA PHE A 3 -7.05 14.54 3.67
C PHE A 3 -6.11 14.69 4.87
N HIS A 4 -5.05 13.88 4.92
CA HIS A 4 -4.04 13.89 5.99
C HIS A 4 -2.63 14.10 5.46
N GLU A 5 -1.76 14.70 6.27
CA GLU A 5 -0.36 14.89 5.88
C GLU A 5 0.35 13.54 5.72
N GLU A 6 0.01 12.58 6.58
CA GLU A 6 0.52 11.21 6.59
C GLU A 6 0.27 10.50 5.26
N GLU A 7 -0.83 10.79 4.56
CA GLU A 7 -1.13 10.19 3.26
C GLU A 7 -0.04 10.50 2.22
N ARG A 8 0.62 11.66 2.32
CA ARG A 8 1.72 12.05 1.40
C ARG A 8 2.90 11.10 1.50
N SER A 9 3.23 10.65 2.70
CA SER A 9 4.34 9.74 2.96
C SER A 9 3.93 8.26 2.96
N THR A 10 2.64 7.97 2.84
CA THR A 10 2.09 6.61 2.91
C THR A 10 1.33 6.24 1.62
N THR A 11 0.03 6.48 1.56
CA THR A 11 -0.87 6.04 0.46
C THR A 11 -0.52 6.68 -0.89
N VAL A 12 -0.04 7.92 -0.90
CA VAL A 12 0.44 8.61 -2.10
C VAL A 12 1.71 7.96 -2.65
N VAL A 13 2.63 7.51 -1.78
CA VAL A 13 3.86 6.80 -2.21
C VAL A 13 3.48 5.52 -2.96
N LEU A 14 2.61 4.71 -2.34
CA LEU A 14 2.16 3.45 -2.93
C LEU A 14 1.40 3.65 -4.24
N THR A 15 0.48 4.62 -4.28
CA THR A 15 -0.30 4.94 -5.49
C THR A 15 0.62 5.42 -6.60
N THR A 16 1.57 6.33 -6.31
CA THR A 16 2.50 6.86 -7.31
C THR A 16 3.37 5.75 -7.89
N TYR A 17 3.89 4.86 -7.03
CA TYR A 17 4.67 3.71 -7.48
C TYR A 17 3.86 2.77 -8.37
N ALA A 18 2.65 2.41 -7.95
CA ALA A 18 1.78 1.52 -8.70
C ALA A 18 1.39 2.08 -10.07
N MET A 19 1.15 3.39 -10.19
CA MET A 19 0.86 4.03 -11.47
C MET A 19 2.07 3.98 -12.42
N ALA A 20 3.30 4.09 -11.90
CA ALA A 20 4.52 3.94 -12.69
C ALA A 20 4.82 2.46 -13.03
N HIS A 21 4.30 1.52 -12.23
CA HIS A 21 4.58 0.08 -12.33
C HIS A 21 3.29 -0.75 -12.22
N PRO A 22 2.38 -0.71 -13.22
CA PRO A 22 1.03 -1.30 -13.13
C PRO A 22 1.00 -2.83 -13.04
N HIS A 23 2.15 -3.49 -13.23
CA HIS A 23 2.29 -4.95 -13.14
C HIS A 23 3.22 -5.38 -12.01
N ALA A 24 3.64 -4.45 -11.13
CA ALA A 24 4.50 -4.80 -10.01
C ALA A 24 3.80 -5.77 -9.06
N ARG A 25 4.53 -6.81 -8.67
CA ARG A 25 4.17 -7.67 -7.56
C ARG A 25 4.82 -7.12 -6.31
N LEU A 26 4.01 -6.74 -5.34
CA LEU A 26 4.50 -6.10 -4.13
C LEU A 26 4.41 -7.07 -2.96
N LEU A 27 5.54 -7.35 -2.32
CA LEU A 27 5.56 -7.90 -0.98
C LEU A 27 5.16 -6.79 -0.01
N ILE A 28 4.06 -7.01 0.71
CA ILE A 28 3.47 -6.09 1.68
C ILE A 28 3.60 -6.76 3.05
N GLU A 29 4.31 -6.11 3.98
CA GLU A 29 4.62 -6.66 5.31
C GLU A 29 4.01 -5.78 6.41
N PHE A 30 3.26 -6.40 7.32
CA PHE A 30 2.73 -5.78 8.53
C PHE A 30 3.45 -6.35 9.76
N GLY A 31 4.66 -5.83 10.01
CA GLY A 31 5.56 -6.36 11.03
C GLY A 31 5.98 -7.80 10.73
N GLU A 32 6.24 -8.59 11.78
CA GLU A 32 6.68 -9.99 11.66
C GLU A 32 5.51 -10.99 11.52
N GLN A 33 4.27 -10.51 11.50
CA GLN A 33 3.10 -11.35 11.75
C GLN A 33 2.28 -11.65 10.51
N GLU A 34 2.35 -10.79 9.49
CA GLU A 34 1.43 -10.83 8.37
C GLU A 34 2.13 -10.30 7.12
N SER A 35 2.10 -11.07 6.04
CA SER A 35 2.72 -10.68 4.77
C SER A 35 2.06 -11.33 3.57
N TYR A 36 1.99 -10.57 2.48
CA TYR A 36 1.30 -10.93 1.25
C TYR A 36 2.06 -10.47 0.02
N ILE A 37 1.93 -11.21 -1.08
CA ILE A 37 2.23 -10.67 -2.41
C ILE A 37 0.92 -10.15 -3.00
N GLY A 38 0.87 -8.85 -3.27
CA GLY A 38 -0.28 -8.18 -3.86
C GLY A 38 0.04 -7.50 -5.19
N ALA A 39 -0.97 -7.30 -6.01
CA ALA A 39 -0.94 -6.38 -7.14
C ALA A 39 -1.89 -5.21 -6.86
N PHE A 40 -1.47 -4.00 -7.20
CA PHE A 40 -2.33 -2.82 -7.08
C PHE A 40 -3.60 -3.02 -7.91
N ASP A 41 -4.74 -2.70 -7.32
CA ASP A 41 -6.03 -2.71 -8.00
C ASP A 41 -6.55 -1.30 -8.21
N THR A 42 -6.75 -0.56 -7.11
CA THR A 42 -7.30 0.79 -7.16
C THR A 42 -6.97 1.61 -5.92
N THR A 43 -7.28 2.89 -5.96
CA THR A 43 -7.32 3.78 -4.80
C THR A 43 -8.64 4.53 -4.78
N TYR A 44 -9.19 4.76 -3.59
CA TYR A 44 -10.46 5.47 -3.41
C TYR A 44 -10.47 6.25 -2.11
N GLU A 45 -11.39 7.21 -2.03
CA GLU A 45 -11.68 7.98 -0.83
C GLU A 45 -12.68 7.18 0.02
N SER A 46 -12.49 7.18 1.33
CA SER A 46 -13.25 6.42 2.32
C SER A 46 -13.41 7.27 3.57
N ASP A 47 -14.32 6.85 4.44
CA ASP A 47 -14.48 7.45 5.76
C ASP A 47 -14.70 6.37 6.83
N ASN A 48 -14.77 6.79 8.08
CA ASN A 48 -15.04 5.90 9.23
C ASN A 48 -16.50 5.96 9.71
N SER A 49 -17.41 6.62 8.98
CA SER A 49 -18.81 6.78 9.39
C SER A 49 -19.50 5.42 9.56
N GLY A 50 -19.34 4.53 8.58
CA GLY A 50 -19.94 3.19 8.60
C GLY A 50 -19.26 2.23 9.59
N GLU A 51 -17.98 2.43 9.90
CA GLU A 51 -17.25 1.63 10.89
C GLU A 51 -17.70 1.96 12.31
N LEU A 52 -17.92 3.24 12.59
CA LEU A 52 -18.22 3.73 13.93
C LEU A 52 -19.72 4.02 14.17
N ASP A 53 -20.56 3.92 13.13
CA ASP A 53 -21.97 4.33 13.14
C ASP A 53 -22.14 5.78 13.61
N ILE A 54 -21.40 6.69 12.95
CA ILE A 54 -21.36 8.13 13.28
C ILE A 54 -21.69 9.00 12.08
N GLU A 55 -22.21 10.20 12.38
CA GLU A 55 -22.47 11.23 11.38
C GLU A 55 -21.22 12.08 11.11
N MET A 56 -21.24 12.84 10.01
CA MET A 56 -20.11 13.68 9.58
C MET A 56 -19.77 14.81 10.56
N GLU A 57 -20.71 15.23 11.40
CA GLU A 57 -20.49 16.24 12.44
C GLU A 57 -19.86 15.68 13.72
N ASP A 58 -19.74 14.36 13.86
CA ASP A 58 -19.07 13.76 15.02
C ASP A 58 -17.58 14.16 15.01
N PRO A 59 -17.01 14.63 16.14
CA PRO A 59 -15.60 15.02 16.21
C PRO A 59 -14.60 13.87 15.92
N ARG A 60 -15.07 12.62 15.86
CA ARG A 60 -14.28 11.44 15.48
C ARG A 60 -14.40 11.10 13.99
N TYR A 61 -15.28 11.77 13.25
CA TYR A 61 -15.42 11.56 11.81
C TYR A 61 -14.10 11.88 11.10
N ASP A 62 -13.74 11.00 10.17
CA ASP A 62 -12.45 11.01 9.50
C ASP A 62 -12.61 10.55 8.06
N GLU A 63 -12.14 11.35 7.11
CA GLU A 63 -12.07 11.02 5.69
C GLU A 63 -10.64 10.73 5.30
N PHE A 64 -10.41 9.64 4.58
CA PHE A 64 -9.07 9.18 4.26
C PHE A 64 -9.05 8.41 2.94
N ARG A 65 -7.84 8.19 2.43
CA ARG A 65 -7.58 7.48 1.20
C ARG A 65 -7.16 6.06 1.50
N GLN A 66 -7.78 5.10 0.80
CA GLN A 66 -7.38 3.71 0.83
C GLN A 66 -6.71 3.31 -0.48
N VAL A 67 -5.79 2.36 -0.38
CA VAL A 67 -5.16 1.66 -1.50
C VAL A 67 -5.56 0.20 -1.42
N SER A 68 -6.15 -0.32 -2.50
CA SER A 68 -6.58 -1.71 -2.60
C SER A 68 -5.59 -2.54 -3.39
N TYR A 69 -5.32 -3.74 -2.89
CA TYR A 69 -4.46 -4.74 -3.51
C TYR A 69 -5.23 -6.05 -3.67
N GLY A 70 -5.18 -6.61 -4.87
CA GLY A 70 -5.54 -8.00 -5.09
C GLY A 70 -4.43 -8.91 -4.56
N VAL A 71 -4.76 -9.80 -3.63
CA VAL A 71 -3.79 -10.75 -3.06
C VAL A 71 -3.52 -11.85 -4.10
N LEU A 72 -2.25 -11.97 -4.50
CA LEU A 72 -1.76 -12.99 -5.40
C LEU A 72 -1.22 -14.20 -4.64
N GLU A 73 -0.58 -13.97 -3.49
CA GLU A 73 0.00 -15.01 -2.65
C GLU A 73 -0.09 -14.62 -1.16
N ILE A 74 -0.39 -15.60 -0.31
CA ILE A 74 -0.40 -15.45 1.14
C ILE A 74 0.90 -16.08 1.66
N ILE A 75 1.81 -15.25 2.17
CA ILE A 75 3.08 -15.72 2.74
C ILE A 75 2.88 -16.05 4.21
N GLN A 76 2.27 -15.11 4.94
CA GLN A 76 1.87 -15.29 6.33
C GLN A 76 0.52 -14.61 6.55
N ASP A 77 -0.51 -15.40 6.87
CA ASP A 77 -1.88 -14.89 6.97
C ASP A 77 -2.11 -14.11 8.28
N GLY A 78 -3.07 -13.18 8.22
CA GLY A 78 -3.42 -12.26 9.29
C GLY A 78 -4.84 -11.70 9.13
N PRO A 79 -5.24 -10.81 10.05
CA PRO A 79 -6.62 -10.34 10.14
C PRO A 79 -7.02 -9.31 9.06
N ARG A 80 -6.07 -8.73 8.32
CA ARG A 80 -6.38 -7.64 7.36
C ARG A 80 -6.90 -8.16 6.03
N ARG A 81 -6.64 -9.43 5.72
CA ARG A 81 -7.14 -10.07 4.50
C ARG A 81 -8.66 -10.17 4.52
N PHE A 82 -9.30 -9.65 3.48
CA PHE A 82 -10.70 -9.87 3.20
C PHE A 82 -10.86 -10.81 2.02
N ARG A 83 -11.72 -11.82 2.16
CA ARG A 83 -12.11 -12.72 1.07
C ARG A 83 -13.45 -12.32 0.49
N ASP A 84 -13.48 -11.97 -0.80
CA ASP A 84 -14.73 -11.79 -1.52
C ASP A 84 -15.31 -13.16 -1.92
N VAL A 85 -16.17 -13.68 -1.04
CA VAL A 85 -16.90 -14.94 -1.24
C VAL A 85 -17.99 -14.86 -2.32
N ARG A 86 -18.31 -13.65 -2.81
CA ARG A 86 -19.33 -13.44 -3.86
C ARG A 86 -18.74 -13.48 -5.26
N SER A 87 -17.42 -13.30 -5.39
CA SER A 87 -16.70 -13.37 -6.67
C SER A 87 -16.39 -14.81 -7.09
N THR A 88 -16.39 -15.08 -8.40
CA THR A 88 -15.95 -16.36 -9.00
C THR A 88 -14.96 -16.09 -10.15
N PRO A 89 -13.69 -16.53 -10.06
CA PRO A 89 -13.08 -17.18 -8.90
C PRO A 89 -13.09 -16.26 -7.66
N GLN A 90 -13.06 -16.86 -6.46
CA GLN A 90 -12.95 -16.10 -5.22
C GLN A 90 -11.67 -15.28 -5.25
N LYS A 91 -11.75 -14.04 -4.76
CA LYS A 91 -10.62 -13.12 -4.71
C LYS A 91 -10.35 -12.74 -3.26
N ASP A 92 -9.08 -12.72 -2.90
CA ASP A 92 -8.60 -12.18 -1.62
C ASP A 92 -8.06 -10.77 -1.87
N TRP A 93 -8.35 -9.85 -0.95
CA TRP A 93 -8.05 -8.42 -1.06
C TRP A 93 -7.43 -7.89 0.22
N LEU A 94 -6.64 -6.83 0.08
CA LEU A 94 -6.16 -5.99 1.17
C LEU A 94 -6.50 -4.54 0.86
N THR A 95 -6.85 -3.79 1.90
CA THR A 95 -7.03 -2.34 1.84
C THR A 95 -6.14 -1.71 2.88
N ILE A 96 -5.37 -0.71 2.48
CA ILE A 96 -4.35 -0.07 3.30
C ILE A 96 -4.63 1.43 3.33
N ASP A 97 -4.56 2.02 4.51
CA ASP A 97 -4.59 3.47 4.72
C ASP A 97 -3.55 3.89 5.75
N TYR A 98 -3.41 5.20 5.97
CA TYR A 98 -2.36 5.73 6.82
C TYR A 98 -2.47 5.30 8.30
N ARG A 99 -3.65 4.86 8.75
CA ARG A 99 -3.93 4.46 10.14
C ARG A 99 -3.48 3.02 10.40
N ASP A 100 -3.54 2.20 9.36
CA ASP A 100 -3.11 0.80 9.37
C ASP A 100 -2.15 0.50 8.21
N PHE A 101 -0.95 1.07 8.30
CA PHE A 101 0.01 1.07 7.21
C PHE A 101 1.06 -0.04 7.37
N PRO A 102 1.50 -0.71 6.27
CA PRO A 102 2.53 -1.72 6.31
C PRO A 102 3.86 -1.15 6.83
N THR A 103 4.63 -1.98 7.51
CA THR A 103 5.99 -1.63 7.95
C THR A 103 6.96 -1.60 6.78
N ARG A 104 6.67 -2.38 5.72
CA ARG A 104 7.53 -2.46 4.54
C ARG A 104 6.75 -2.90 3.30
N VAL A 105 7.11 -2.32 2.15
CA VAL A 105 6.62 -2.73 0.84
C VAL A 105 7.79 -2.85 -0.12
N VAL A 106 7.90 -3.98 -0.82
CA VAL A 106 9.00 -4.27 -1.76
C VAL A 106 8.42 -4.74 -3.09
N ASP A 107 8.87 -4.16 -4.20
CA ASP A 107 8.66 -4.74 -5.52
C ASP A 107 9.59 -5.95 -5.68
N VAL A 108 9.01 -7.16 -5.68
CA VAL A 108 9.78 -8.41 -5.70
C VAL A 108 10.38 -8.71 -7.06
N ASP A 109 9.83 -8.13 -8.14
CA ASP A 109 10.34 -8.33 -9.49
C ASP A 109 11.58 -7.45 -9.74
N ARG A 110 11.65 -6.29 -9.08
CA ARG A 110 12.76 -5.32 -9.21
C ARG A 110 13.74 -5.32 -8.04
N GLY A 111 13.37 -5.93 -6.91
CA GLY A 111 14.14 -5.87 -5.67
C GLY A 111 14.21 -4.47 -5.05
N VAL A 112 13.23 -3.61 -5.34
CA VAL A 112 13.20 -2.21 -4.89
C VAL A 112 12.30 -2.09 -3.67
N VAL A 113 12.80 -1.44 -2.61
CA VAL A 113 11.96 -1.04 -1.46
C VAL A 113 11.12 0.15 -1.88
N VAL A 114 9.80 -0.03 -1.88
CA VAL A 114 8.80 1.01 -2.19
C VAL A 114 8.48 1.80 -0.92
N TYR A 115 8.41 1.11 0.22
CA TYR A 115 8.21 1.72 1.53
C TYR A 115 8.99 0.94 2.61
N PRO A 116 9.61 1.62 3.60
CA PRO A 116 9.80 3.07 3.67
C PRO A 116 10.64 3.57 2.50
N VAL A 117 10.37 4.78 2.02
CA VAL A 117 11.26 5.45 1.06
C VAL A 117 12.50 5.89 1.82
N ASP A 118 13.63 5.25 1.53
CA ASP A 118 14.92 5.71 2.08
C ASP A 118 15.14 7.18 1.70
N ALA A 119 15.68 7.97 2.63
CA ALA A 119 16.01 9.39 2.41
C ALA A 119 17.08 9.63 1.30
N SER A 120 17.59 8.57 0.68
CA SER A 120 18.60 8.57 -0.36
C SER A 120 18.02 8.57 -1.78
N GLY A 121 16.79 9.02 -1.97
CA GLY A 121 16.16 9.18 -3.28
C GLY A 121 17.08 9.88 -4.31
N GLN A 122 17.72 9.07 -5.16
CA GLN A 122 18.52 9.39 -6.36
C GLN A 122 19.97 9.90 -6.17
N ALA A 123 20.95 9.05 -6.51
CA ALA A 123 22.16 9.41 -7.25
C ALA A 123 22.80 8.16 -7.88
N GLY A 124 22.13 7.60 -8.88
CA GLY A 124 22.77 6.71 -9.85
C GLY A 124 23.47 7.52 -10.95
N GLU A 125 24.35 8.46 -10.58
CA GLU A 125 25.34 8.97 -11.53
C GLU A 125 26.47 7.95 -11.59
N SER A 126 26.52 7.26 -12.71
CA SER A 126 27.60 6.35 -13.05
C SER A 126 28.87 7.17 -13.26
N GLU A 127 29.72 7.29 -12.24
CA GLU A 127 31.11 7.69 -12.47
C GLU A 127 31.78 6.58 -13.29
N SER A 128 31.97 6.88 -14.57
CA SER A 128 32.85 6.10 -15.45
C SER A 128 34.27 6.14 -14.88
N PRO A 129 35.00 5.02 -14.82
CA PRO A 129 36.39 5.04 -14.40
C PRO A 129 37.22 5.71 -15.51
N ALA A 130 37.75 6.90 -15.24
CA ALA A 130 38.84 7.45 -16.01
C ALA A 130 40.10 6.61 -15.71
N SER A 131 40.49 5.78 -16.67
CA SER A 131 41.81 5.17 -16.71
C SER A 131 42.88 6.24 -16.91
N ALA A 132 43.90 6.22 -16.07
CA ALA A 132 45.23 6.77 -16.35
C ALA A 132 46.28 5.87 -15.71
#